data_AF-A0A7S1ADJ4-F1
#
_entry.id   AF-A0A7S1ADJ4-F1
#
_cell.length_a   1.000
_cell.length_b   1.000
_cell.length_c   1.000
_cell.angle_alpha   90.00
_cell.angle_beta   90.00
_cell.angle_gamma   90.00
#
_symmetry.space_group_name_H-M   'P 1'
#
loop_
_entity.id
_entity.type
_entity.pdbx_description
1 polymer ?
#
loop_
_entity_poly.entity_id
_entity_poly.type
_entity_poly.pdbx_seq_one_letter_code
_entity_poly.pdbx_strand_id
1 'polypeptide(L)'
;MAQANDEAFAEQLRPKSLKELHESVQKGSTRRRLPPIVSKLQEFCERRAECEAQCLSRLKERAATEIGLLPLAEDADGELQLRRKEVAEFAHQRFVTLEALCQTSCSRRYAHLVGGEQPRVPS
;
A
#
# COMPACT_ATOMS: atom_id res chain seq x y z
N MET A 1 -37.12 8.66 17.99
CA MET A 1 -36.48 7.79 19.00
C MET A 1 -36.13 6.39 18.48
N ALA A 2 -36.71 5.89 17.37
CA ALA A 2 -36.38 4.56 16.83
C ALA A 2 -34.95 4.46 16.21
N GLN A 3 -34.49 5.51 15.53
CA GLN A 3 -33.20 5.51 14.82
C GLN A 3 -31.97 5.31 15.73
N ALA A 4 -32.01 5.84 16.97
CA ALA A 4 -30.88 5.74 17.91
C ALA A 4 -30.65 4.30 18.42
N ASN A 5 -31.70 3.47 18.48
CA ASN A 5 -31.59 2.08 18.91
C ASN A 5 -31.06 1.18 17.79
N ASP A 6 -31.42 1.46 16.53
CA ASP A 6 -30.91 0.72 15.37
C ASP A 6 -29.42 0.98 15.13
N GLU A 7 -28.96 2.22 15.35
CA GLU A 7 -27.55 2.59 15.22
C GLU A 7 -26.70 1.94 16.31
N ALA A 8 -27.15 1.99 17.57
CA ALA A 8 -26.47 1.34 18.70
C ALA A 8 -26.40 -0.19 18.55
N PHE A 9 -27.43 -0.80 17.95
CA PHE A 9 -27.46 -2.23 17.64
C PHE A 9 -26.52 -2.59 16.48
N ALA A 10 -26.49 -1.77 15.42
CA ALA A 10 -25.57 -1.95 14.30
C ALA A 10 -24.10 -1.80 14.73
N GLU A 11 -23.80 -0.87 15.63
CA GLU A 11 -22.47 -0.67 16.20
C GLU A 11 -21.99 -1.90 17.00
N GLN A 12 -22.90 -2.58 17.70
CA GLN A 12 -22.59 -3.81 18.46
C GLN A 12 -22.27 -5.00 17.56
N LEU A 13 -22.84 -5.06 16.36
CA LEU A 13 -22.57 -6.10 15.36
C LEU A 13 -21.32 -5.83 14.53
N ARG A 14 -20.71 -4.64 14.68
CA ARG A 14 -19.51 -4.27 13.96
C ARG A 14 -18.29 -4.98 14.56
N PRO A 15 -17.51 -5.75 13.78
CA PRO A 15 -16.31 -6.40 14.29
C PRO A 15 -15.31 -5.36 14.78
N LYS A 16 -14.78 -5.58 16.00
CA LYS A 16 -13.91 -4.61 16.69
C LYS A 16 -12.44 -4.79 16.30
N SER A 17 -12.11 -5.88 15.60
CA SER A 17 -10.78 -6.13 15.07
C SER A 17 -10.80 -6.78 13.69
N LEU A 18 -9.70 -6.62 12.95
CA LEU A 18 -9.47 -7.30 11.67
C LEU A 18 -9.53 -8.82 11.81
N LYS A 19 -9.04 -9.34 12.93
CA LYS A 19 -9.08 -10.77 13.25
C LYS A 19 -10.53 -11.26 13.42
N GLU A 20 -11.35 -10.54 14.16
CA GLU A 20 -12.78 -10.85 14.33
C GLU A 20 -13.55 -10.78 13.01
N LEU A 21 -13.23 -9.83 12.13
CA LEU A 21 -13.80 -9.76 10.79
C LEU A 21 -13.45 -11.01 9.97
N HIS A 22 -12.17 -11.40 9.94
CA HIS A 22 -11.72 -12.61 9.24
C HIS A 22 -12.39 -13.88 9.79
N GLU A 23 -12.49 -14.01 11.12
CA GLU A 23 -13.17 -15.13 11.76
C GLU A 23 -14.67 -15.15 11.44
N SER A 24 -15.33 -13.99 11.40
CA SER A 24 -16.76 -13.87 11.06
C SER A 24 -17.03 -14.23 9.59
N VAL A 25 -16.14 -13.82 8.69
CA VAL A 25 -16.19 -14.17 7.25
C VAL A 25 -15.94 -15.67 7.04
N GLN A 26 -14.96 -16.24 7.73
CA GLN A 26 -14.67 -17.69 7.68
C GLN A 26 -15.83 -18.51 8.25
N LYS A 27 -16.37 -18.15 9.42
CA LYS A 27 -17.54 -18.83 10.02
C LYS A 27 -18.79 -18.70 9.15
N GLY A 28 -19.01 -17.54 8.52
CA GLY A 28 -20.14 -17.29 7.62
C GLY A 28 -20.10 -18.09 6.31
N SER A 29 -18.89 -18.42 5.82
CA SER A 29 -18.70 -19.19 4.58
C SER A 29 -19.37 -20.58 4.59
N THR A 30 -19.59 -21.16 5.78
CA THR A 30 -20.22 -22.49 5.94
C THR A 30 -21.74 -22.48 5.81
N ARG A 31 -22.41 -21.32 5.96
CA ARG A 31 -23.89 -21.22 5.92
C ARG A 31 -24.44 -20.49 4.70
N ARG A 32 -23.68 -19.60 4.07
CA ARG A 32 -24.00 -18.99 2.76
C ARG A 32 -22.68 -18.67 2.05
N ARG A 33 -22.57 -19.02 0.76
CA ARG A 33 -21.41 -18.61 -0.06
C ARG A 33 -21.25 -17.09 0.05
N LEU A 34 -20.04 -16.64 0.39
CA LEU A 34 -19.73 -15.22 0.47
C LEU A 34 -20.01 -14.56 -0.88
N PRO A 35 -20.45 -13.30 -0.89
CA PRO A 35 -20.60 -12.54 -2.12
C PRO A 35 -19.30 -12.56 -2.94
N PRO A 36 -19.34 -12.72 -4.28
CA PRO A 36 -18.14 -12.76 -5.13
C PRO A 36 -17.22 -11.54 -4.96
N ILE A 37 -17.78 -10.41 -4.54
CA ILE A 37 -17.03 -9.19 -4.26
C ILE A 37 -16.00 -9.36 -3.13
N VAL A 38 -16.23 -10.25 -2.16
CA VAL A 38 -15.28 -10.52 -1.07
C VAL A 38 -14.03 -11.21 -1.62
N SER A 39 -14.21 -12.20 -2.50
CA SER A 39 -13.09 -12.88 -3.17
C SER A 39 -12.31 -11.93 -4.07
N LYS A 40 -13.00 -11.03 -4.79
CA LYS A 40 -12.36 -10.00 -5.61
C LYS A 40 -11.60 -8.94 -4.80
N LEU A 41 -12.14 -8.55 -3.64
CA LEU A 41 -11.48 -7.67 -2.68
C LEU A 41 -10.21 -8.31 -2.12
N GLN A 42 -10.28 -9.61 -1.80
CA GLN A 42 -9.12 -10.36 -1.35
C GLN A 42 -8.04 -10.41 -2.44
N GLU A 43 -8.40 -10.77 -3.67
CA GLU A 43 -7.47 -10.78 -4.82
C GLU A 43 -6.85 -9.39 -5.05
N PHE A 44 -7.66 -8.33 -4.99
CA PHE A 44 -7.17 -6.96 -5.10
C PHE A 44 -6.11 -6.64 -4.05
N CYS A 45 -6.38 -6.97 -2.78
CA CYS A 45 -5.45 -6.72 -1.68
C CYS A 45 -4.13 -7.49 -1.85
N GLU A 46 -4.20 -8.76 -2.22
CA GLU A 46 -3.03 -9.62 -2.43
C GLU A 46 -2.17 -9.10 -3.59
N ARG A 47 -2.79 -8.87 -4.77
CA ARG A 47 -2.05 -8.40 -5.96
C ARG A 47 -1.50 -6.98 -5.80
N ARG A 48 -2.22 -6.11 -5.07
CA ARG A 48 -1.73 -4.78 -4.73
C ARG A 48 -0.51 -4.88 -3.82
N ALA A 49 -0.55 -5.70 -2.77
CA ALA A 49 0.56 -5.87 -1.84
C ALA A 49 1.82 -6.41 -2.53
N GLU A 50 1.68 -7.39 -3.42
CA GLU A 50 2.79 -7.92 -4.22
C GLU A 50 3.41 -6.85 -5.13
N CYS A 51 2.57 -6.05 -5.81
CA CYS A 51 3.03 -4.95 -6.66
C CYS A 51 3.76 -3.88 -5.84
N GLU A 52 3.22 -3.50 -4.68
CA GLU A 52 3.84 -2.53 -3.79
C GLU A 52 5.20 -3.02 -3.30
N ALA A 53 5.31 -4.28 -2.87
CA ALA A 53 6.57 -4.88 -2.44
C ALA A 53 7.65 -4.84 -3.54
N GLN A 54 7.28 -5.18 -4.78
CA GLN A 54 8.21 -5.12 -5.93
C GLN A 54 8.61 -3.68 -6.27
N CYS A 55 7.66 -2.74 -6.24
CA CYS A 55 7.90 -1.32 -6.51
C CYS A 55 8.87 -0.73 -5.47
N LEU A 56 8.64 -1.02 -4.19
CA LEU A 56 9.49 -0.58 -3.08
C LEU A 56 10.89 -1.21 -3.15
N SER A 57 11.02 -2.49 -3.51
CA SER A 57 12.35 -3.13 -3.70
C SER A 57 13.18 -2.39 -4.74
N ARG A 58 12.59 -2.11 -5.91
CA ARG A 58 13.26 -1.39 -7.00
C ARG A 58 13.62 0.03 -6.61
N LEU A 59 12.75 0.72 -5.87
CA LEU A 59 13.06 2.05 -5.36
C LEU A 59 14.24 2.02 -4.38
N LYS A 60 14.29 1.02 -3.49
CA LYS A 60 15.38 0.88 -2.50
C LYS A 60 16.72 0.60 -3.20
N GLU A 61 16.72 -0.29 -4.18
CA GLU A 61 17.89 -0.58 -5.01
C GLU A 61 18.37 0.69 -5.74
N ARG A 62 17.44 1.47 -6.29
CA ARG A 62 17.76 2.74 -6.95
C ARG A 62 18.32 3.77 -5.96
N ALA A 63 17.72 3.91 -4.79
CA ALA A 63 18.21 4.82 -3.76
C ALA A 63 19.62 4.44 -3.28
N ALA A 64 19.87 3.14 -3.05
CA ALA A 64 21.19 2.64 -2.69
C ALA A 64 22.23 2.92 -3.79
N THR A 65 21.85 2.75 -5.05
CA THR A 65 22.72 3.07 -6.20
C THR A 65 23.02 4.56 -6.28
N GLU A 66 22.02 5.43 -6.09
CA GLU A 66 22.19 6.89 -6.12
C GLU A 66 23.10 7.39 -4.99
N ILE A 67 23.00 6.80 -3.80
CA ILE A 67 23.91 7.09 -2.69
C ILE A 67 25.33 6.61 -3.01
N GLY A 68 25.47 5.43 -3.63
CA GLY A 68 26.76 4.85 -4.02
C GLY A 68 27.52 5.62 -5.11
N LEU A 69 26.86 6.52 -5.83
CA LEU A 69 27.51 7.42 -6.80
C LEU A 69 28.26 8.58 -6.14
N LEU A 70 28.10 8.80 -4.84
CA LEU A 70 28.85 9.80 -4.10
C LEU A 70 30.27 9.30 -3.84
N PRO A 71 31.33 10.04 -4.24
CA PRO A 71 32.70 9.58 -4.10
C PRO A 71 33.02 9.32 -2.63
N LEU A 72 33.42 8.09 -2.31
CA LEU A 72 33.91 7.62 -1.00
C LEU A 72 35.36 8.06 -0.78
N ALA A 73 35.64 9.37 -0.79
CA ALA A 73 36.96 9.84 -0.38
C ALA A 73 37.14 9.61 1.14
N GLU A 74 38.15 8.83 1.52
CA GLU A 74 38.58 8.59 2.91
C GLU A 74 39.14 9.87 3.57
N ASP A 75 39.51 10.87 2.74
CA ASP A 75 40.01 12.20 3.15
C ASP A 75 38.97 13.31 2.92
N ALA A 76 37.68 13.04 3.16
CA ALA A 76 36.63 14.03 2.95
C ALA A 76 36.71 15.16 4.00
N ASP A 77 37.18 16.33 3.57
CA ASP A 77 37.05 17.61 4.30
C ASP A 77 35.62 17.79 4.83
N GLY A 78 35.46 18.50 5.96
CA GLY A 78 34.16 18.67 6.64
C GLY A 78 33.03 19.19 5.72
N GLU A 79 33.37 19.92 4.66
CA GLU A 79 32.45 20.41 3.63
C GLU A 79 31.87 19.28 2.75
N LEU A 80 32.69 18.27 2.38
CA LEU A 80 32.25 17.08 1.65
C LEU A 80 31.33 16.21 2.50
N GLN A 81 31.58 16.11 3.80
CA GLN A 81 30.69 15.39 4.71
C GLN A 81 29.33 16.08 4.87
N LEU A 82 29.30 17.41 4.94
CA LEU A 82 28.05 18.18 4.99
C LEU A 82 27.23 17.96 3.71
N ARG A 83 27.88 18.09 2.55
CA ARG A 83 27.22 17.87 1.26
C ARG A 83 26.68 16.45 1.09
N ARG A 84 27.36 15.44 1.63
CA ARG A 84 26.83 14.05 1.65
C ARG A 84 25.56 13.94 2.49
N LYS A 85 25.49 14.59 3.66
CA LYS A 85 24.29 14.61 4.50
C LYS A 85 23.11 15.27 3.77
N GLU A 86 23.34 16.41 3.13
CA GLU A 86 22.31 17.11 2.35
C GLU A 86 21.78 16.25 1.20
N VAL A 87 22.66 15.56 0.47
CA VAL A 87 22.25 14.65 -0.61
C VAL A 87 21.48 13.45 -0.06
N ALA A 88 21.90 12.89 1.07
CA ALA A 88 21.19 11.79 1.71
C ALA A 88 19.78 12.19 2.17
N GLU A 89 19.63 13.39 2.74
CA GLU A 89 18.34 13.95 3.13
C GLU A 89 17.43 14.19 1.91
N PHE A 90 17.97 14.78 0.84
CA PHE A 90 17.22 15.00 -0.38
C PHE A 90 16.80 13.68 -1.04
N ALA A 91 17.70 12.69 -1.10
CA ALA A 91 17.39 11.35 -1.60
C ALA A 91 16.30 10.68 -0.75
N HIS A 92 16.33 10.84 0.57
CA HIS A 92 15.31 10.32 1.47
C HIS A 92 13.95 10.97 1.23
N GLN A 93 13.87 12.30 1.11
CA GLN A 93 12.61 13.00 0.80
C GLN A 93 12.03 12.57 -0.55
N ARG A 94 12.90 12.43 -1.56
CA ARG A 94 12.50 11.93 -2.88
C ARG A 94 11.99 10.49 -2.80
N PHE A 95 12.63 9.66 -1.99
CA PHE A 95 12.22 8.27 -1.76
C PHE A 95 10.83 8.19 -1.14
N VAL A 96 10.54 8.93 -0.06
CA VAL A 96 9.20 8.99 0.57
C VAL A 96 8.10 9.37 -0.45
N THR A 97 8.40 10.35 -1.30
CA THR A 97 7.47 10.78 -2.36
C THR A 97 7.20 9.65 -3.37
N LEU A 98 8.23 8.90 -3.73
CA LEU A 98 8.12 7.77 -4.66
C LEU A 98 7.41 6.56 -4.04
N GLU A 99 7.51 6.34 -2.72
CA GLU A 99 6.76 5.28 -2.02
C GLU A 99 5.24 5.51 -2.11
N ALA A 100 4.79 6.75 -1.90
CA ALA A 100 3.37 7.10 -2.05
C ALA A 100 2.87 6.88 -3.49
N LEU A 101 3.74 7.08 -4.48
CA LEU A 101 3.43 6.81 -5.89
C LEU A 101 3.33 5.30 -6.18
N CYS A 102 4.11 4.45 -5.51
CA CYS A 102 3.95 2.99 -5.61
C CYS A 102 2.54 2.55 -5.18
N GLN A 103 2.07 3.04 -4.03
CA GLN A 103 0.75 2.69 -3.50
C GLN A 103 -0.38 3.11 -4.45
N THR A 104 -0.34 4.35 -4.94
CA THR A 104 -1.36 4.88 -5.85
C THR A 104 -1.34 4.21 -7.21
N SER A 105 -0.15 3.94 -7.77
CA SER A 105 0.02 3.23 -9.04
C SER A 105 -0.46 1.79 -8.98
N CYS A 106 -0.05 1.03 -7.95
CA CYS A 106 -0.49 -0.35 -7.76
C CYS A 106 -1.99 -0.44 -7.48
N SER A 107 -2.56 0.48 -6.70
CA SER A 107 -4.02 0.54 -6.48
C SER A 107 -4.79 0.80 -7.78
N ARG A 108 -4.33 1.73 -8.62
CA ARG A 108 -4.95 2.02 -9.93
C ARG A 108 -4.86 0.81 -10.87
N ARG A 109 -3.71 0.14 -10.92
CA ARG A 109 -3.47 -1.02 -11.77
C ARG A 109 -4.50 -2.13 -11.54
N TYR A 110 -4.91 -2.35 -10.29
CA TYR A 110 -5.85 -3.41 -9.92
C TYR A 110 -7.27 -2.92 -9.63
N ALA A 111 -7.58 -1.64 -9.84
CA ALA A 111 -8.90 -1.07 -9.55
C ALA A 111 -10.05 -1.81 -10.26
N HIS A 112 -9.79 -2.40 -11.45
CA HIS A 112 -10.73 -3.21 -12.22
C HIS A 112 -11.23 -4.48 -11.49
N LEU A 113 -10.53 -4.94 -10.45
CA LEU A 113 -10.96 -6.10 -9.65
C LEU A 113 -12.12 -5.74 -8.71
N VAL A 114 -12.21 -4.49 -8.26
CA VAL A 114 -13.16 -4.03 -7.23
C VAL A 114 -14.17 -3.00 -7.73
N GLY A 115 -13.84 -2.24 -8.79
CA GLY A 115 -14.78 -1.41 -9.54
C GLY A 115 -15.11 -2.07 -10.87
N GLY A 116 -16.39 -2.38 -11.10
CA GLY A 116 -16.84 -2.99 -12.36
C GLY A 116 -16.37 -2.21 -13.59
N GLU A 117 -15.92 -2.97 -14.61
CA GLU A 117 -15.52 -2.57 -15.97
C GLU A 117 -15.06 -1.11 -16.14
N GLN A 118 -13.74 -0.88 -16.14
CA GLN A 118 -13.22 0.34 -16.75
C GLN A 118 -13.24 0.23 -18.28
N PRO A 119 -13.67 1.29 -19.00
CA PRO A 119 -13.64 1.31 -20.46
C PRO A 119 -12.18 1.18 -20.92
N ARG A 120 -11.95 0.25 -21.85
CA ARG A 120 -10.65 0.08 -22.52
C ARG A 120 -10.30 1.39 -23.22
N VAL A 121 -9.22 2.06 -22.80
CA VAL A 121 -8.61 3.10 -23.61
C VAL A 121 -7.72 2.39 -24.65
N PRO A 122 -8.03 2.45 -25.95
CA PRO A 122 -7.18 1.85 -26.98
C PRO A 122 -5.85 2.61 -27.05
N SER A 123 -4.78 1.84 -27.26
CA SER A 123 -3.41 2.32 -27.46
C SER A 123 -3.23 3.05 -28.79
#